data_AF-A0A015KS86-F1
#
_entry.id   AF-A0A015KS86-F1
#
_cell.length_a   1.000
_cell.length_b   1.000
_cell.length_c   1.000
_cell.angle_alpha   90.00
_cell.angle_beta   90.00
_cell.angle_gamma   90.00
#
_symmetry.space_group_name_H-M   'P 1'
#
loop_
_entity.id
_entity.type
_entity.pdbx_description
1 polymer ?
#
loop_
_entity_poly.entity_id
_entity_poly.type
_entity_poly.pdbx_seq_one_letter_code
_entity_poly.pdbx_strand_id
1 'polypeptide(L)'
;MRDQKIKLWKKFEETFPNGMKKTSFMGRLANCSNIKYRDDIGGLCLTCNDYGYIPFESLIAIARNTFLQKDQLNSVLQKIDALKRHLRRGYERELVVNADGTTKHDSCISHCLPYAFGNCLENHNSRCSECDQFFEFFEFMHLYIKEDQIATLEETKEHLQYYLAHSTRKIYLNSQFKATLASLDEDGALFVADYKIRILPRSARETKAEFFGKRGWTLYTILMFRKKENCEELEIRAYDHWSTDTK
;
A
#
# COMPACT_ATOMS: atom_id res chain seq x y z
N MET A 1 -2.40 16.11 33.50
CA MET A 1 -2.54 15.34 32.24
C MET A 1 -3.06 13.90 32.44
N ARG A 2 -2.66 13.17 33.49
CA ARG A 2 -3.14 11.81 33.80
C ARG A 2 -4.66 11.75 34.10
N ASP A 3 -5.18 12.69 34.88
CA ASP A 3 -6.59 12.74 35.27
C ASP A 3 -7.55 13.06 34.11
N GLN A 4 -7.10 13.79 33.10
CA GLN A 4 -7.91 14.05 31.91
C GLN A 4 -8.08 12.79 31.05
N LYS A 5 -7.03 11.96 30.96
CA LYS A 5 -7.10 10.68 30.25
C LYS A 5 -8.02 9.68 30.95
N ILE A 6 -7.98 9.60 32.28
CA ILE A 6 -8.86 8.70 33.06
C ILE A 6 -10.32 9.14 32.99
N LYS A 7 -10.60 10.45 33.01
CA LYS A 7 -11.98 10.95 32.82
C LYS A 7 -12.52 10.70 31.41
N LEU A 8 -11.68 10.89 30.39
CA LEU A 8 -12.01 10.53 29.01
C LEU A 8 -12.25 9.01 28.88
N TRP A 9 -11.47 8.19 29.58
CA TRP A 9 -11.58 6.73 29.60
C TRP A 9 -12.93 6.27 30.13
N LYS A 10 -13.32 6.73 31.32
CA LYS A 10 -14.62 6.37 31.93
C LYS A 10 -15.78 6.80 31.05
N LYS A 11 -15.75 8.05 30.54
CA LYS A 11 -16.80 8.56 29.66
C LYS A 11 -16.93 7.72 28.38
N PHE A 12 -15.80 7.27 27.82
CA PHE A 12 -15.80 6.48 26.59
C PHE A 12 -16.29 5.04 26.83
N GLU A 13 -15.84 4.38 27.89
CA GLU A 13 -16.33 3.05 28.30
C GLU A 13 -17.84 3.07 28.60
N GLU A 14 -18.32 4.11 29.27
CA GLU A 14 -19.76 4.33 29.54
C GLU A 14 -20.56 4.53 28.24
N THR A 15 -19.98 5.19 27.24
CA THR A 15 -20.65 5.45 25.95
C THR A 15 -20.65 4.21 25.03
N PHE A 16 -19.62 3.36 25.14
CA PHE A 16 -19.43 2.19 24.29
C PHE A 16 -19.09 0.92 25.10
N PRO A 17 -20.04 0.36 25.87
CA PRO A 17 -19.76 -0.72 26.84
C PRO A 17 -19.29 -2.06 26.23
N ASN A 18 -19.51 -2.27 24.93
CA ASN A 18 -19.27 -3.56 24.25
C ASN A 18 -17.98 -3.57 23.41
N GLY A 19 -16.85 -3.13 23.97
CA GLY A 19 -15.55 -3.19 23.28
C GLY A 19 -15.12 -4.65 22.99
N MET A 20 -14.72 -4.95 21.75
CA MET A 20 -14.17 -6.25 21.36
C MET A 20 -12.65 -6.15 21.22
N LYS A 21 -11.90 -7.11 21.80
CA LYS A 21 -10.43 -7.16 21.64
C LYS A 21 -10.05 -7.44 20.18
N LYS A 22 -8.95 -6.85 19.70
CA LYS A 22 -8.46 -7.04 18.32
C LYS A 22 -8.28 -8.51 17.99
N THR A 23 -7.62 -9.22 18.89
CA THR A 23 -7.34 -10.65 18.77
C THR A 23 -8.61 -11.48 18.72
N SER A 24 -9.62 -11.11 19.52
CA SER A 24 -10.93 -11.78 19.51
C SER A 24 -11.72 -11.47 18.24
N PHE A 25 -11.67 -10.24 17.73
CA PHE A 25 -12.31 -9.85 16.48
C PHE A 25 -11.69 -10.57 15.28
N MET A 26 -10.36 -10.50 15.13
CA MET A 26 -9.63 -11.19 14.05
C MET A 26 -9.76 -12.71 14.16
N GLY A 27 -9.75 -13.26 15.38
CA GLY A 27 -9.96 -14.70 15.61
C GLY A 27 -11.38 -15.16 15.21
N ARG A 28 -12.40 -14.32 15.43
CA ARG A 28 -13.76 -14.60 14.94
C ARG A 28 -13.82 -14.56 13.42
N LEU A 29 -13.22 -13.55 12.79
CA LEU A 29 -13.18 -13.44 11.32
C LEU A 29 -12.45 -14.62 10.66
N ALA A 30 -11.33 -15.06 11.23
CA ALA A 30 -10.56 -16.20 10.71
C ALA A 30 -11.34 -17.52 10.76
N ASN A 31 -12.29 -17.64 11.68
CA ASN A 31 -13.14 -18.84 11.83
C ASN A 31 -14.40 -18.80 10.96
N CYS A 32 -14.65 -17.72 10.22
CA CYS A 32 -15.78 -17.62 9.31
C CYS A 32 -15.42 -18.19 7.93
N SER A 33 -15.98 -19.35 7.59
CA SER A 33 -15.77 -20.01 6.28
C SER A 33 -16.32 -19.22 5.09
N ASN A 34 -17.22 -18.28 5.33
CA ASN A 34 -17.86 -17.41 4.36
C ASN A 34 -17.17 -16.05 4.19
N ILE A 35 -16.06 -15.78 4.89
CA ILE A 35 -15.34 -14.51 4.82
C ILE A 35 -13.99 -14.71 4.13
N LYS A 36 -13.73 -13.94 3.06
CA LYS A 36 -12.41 -13.87 2.41
C LYS A 36 -11.66 -12.64 2.93
N TYR A 37 -10.61 -12.87 3.71
CA TYR A 37 -9.74 -11.80 4.18
C TYR A 37 -8.77 -11.34 3.08
N ARG A 38 -8.60 -10.03 2.91
CA ARG A 38 -7.67 -9.42 1.96
C ARG A 38 -6.94 -8.25 2.63
N ASP A 39 -5.65 -8.42 2.89
CA ASP A 39 -4.78 -7.34 3.37
C ASP A 39 -4.46 -6.37 2.23
N ASP A 40 -5.03 -5.17 2.32
CA ASP A 40 -4.63 -3.88 1.72
C ASP A 40 -5.66 -3.26 0.75
N ILE A 41 -6.25 -2.15 1.18
CA ILE A 41 -7.08 -1.25 0.37
C ILE A 41 -6.62 0.20 0.65
N GLY A 42 -5.55 0.63 -0.03
CA GLY A 42 -5.27 2.03 -0.40
C GLY A 42 -5.41 3.10 0.69
N GLY A 43 -4.51 3.13 1.67
CA GLY A 43 -4.38 4.21 2.67
C GLY A 43 -3.02 4.92 2.69
N LEU A 44 -2.74 5.70 3.75
CA LEU A 44 -1.41 6.25 4.05
C LEU A 44 -0.42 5.08 4.24
N CYS A 45 0.29 4.73 3.19
CA CYS A 45 1.11 3.53 3.19
C CYS A 45 2.54 3.83 3.68
N LEU A 46 2.95 3.21 4.80
CA LEU A 46 4.34 3.25 5.28
C LEU A 46 5.29 2.67 4.24
N THR A 47 4.90 1.56 3.61
CA THR A 47 5.70 0.96 2.54
C THR A 47 6.00 1.95 1.41
N CYS A 48 4.99 2.72 0.97
CA CYS A 48 5.23 3.78 -0.01
C CYS A 48 6.24 4.82 0.50
N ASN A 49 6.21 5.18 1.78
CA ASN A 49 7.17 6.15 2.36
C ASN A 49 8.59 5.58 2.36
N ASP A 50 8.74 4.42 3.00
CA ASP A 50 10.04 3.84 3.34
C ASP A 50 10.74 3.29 2.10
N TYR A 51 9.96 2.79 1.14
CA TYR A 51 10.47 2.13 -0.06
C TYR A 51 10.20 2.90 -1.37
N GLY A 52 9.35 3.93 -1.35
CA GLY A 52 9.00 4.72 -2.54
C GLY A 52 9.33 6.22 -2.45
N TYR A 53 9.64 6.76 -1.27
CA TYR A 53 10.13 8.14 -1.10
C TYR A 53 11.60 8.17 -0.66
N ILE A 54 11.94 7.52 0.44
CA ILE A 54 13.30 7.54 1.00
C ILE A 54 14.35 7.06 -0.04
N PRO A 55 14.13 5.98 -0.82
CA PRO A 55 15.14 5.49 -1.75
C PRO A 55 15.49 6.50 -2.86
N PHE A 56 14.54 7.34 -3.27
CA PHE A 56 14.84 8.40 -4.26
C PHE A 56 15.70 9.52 -3.66
N GLU A 57 15.54 9.85 -2.38
CA GLU A 57 16.44 10.78 -1.69
C GLU A 57 17.85 10.18 -1.60
N SER A 58 17.96 8.87 -1.32
CA SER A 58 19.23 8.14 -1.36
C SER A 58 19.88 8.18 -2.75
N LEU A 59 19.13 7.95 -3.83
CA LEU A 59 19.64 8.07 -5.21
C LEU A 59 20.18 9.47 -5.51
N ILE A 60 19.46 10.52 -5.10
CA ILE A 60 19.90 11.90 -5.29
C ILE A 60 21.18 12.18 -4.51
N ALA A 61 21.29 11.68 -3.28
CA ALA A 61 22.49 11.82 -2.46
C ALA A 61 23.69 11.10 -3.08
N ILE A 62 23.50 9.86 -3.55
CA ILE A 62 24.52 9.11 -4.29
C ILE A 62 24.96 9.91 -5.52
N ALA A 63 24.03 10.33 -6.38
CA ALA A 63 24.35 11.08 -7.58
C ALA A 63 25.16 12.37 -7.30
N ARG A 64 24.80 13.13 -6.27
CA ARG A 64 25.54 14.34 -5.87
C ARG A 64 26.95 14.04 -5.38
N ASN A 65 27.16 12.89 -4.74
CA ASN A 65 28.48 12.46 -4.25
C ASN A 65 29.35 11.86 -5.36
N THR A 66 28.73 11.29 -6.39
CA THR A 66 29.42 10.62 -7.51
C THR A 66 29.77 11.60 -8.64
N PHE A 67 28.83 12.46 -9.05
CA PHE A 67 28.97 13.31 -10.24
C PHE A 67 29.30 14.77 -9.86
N LEU A 68 30.58 15.14 -9.98
CA LEU A 68 31.06 16.50 -9.67
C LEU A 68 30.79 17.51 -10.80
N GLN A 69 30.77 17.05 -12.06
CA GLN A 69 30.51 17.91 -13.20
C GLN A 69 29.00 18.23 -13.29
N LYS A 70 28.67 19.52 -13.33
CA LYS A 70 27.28 20.01 -13.30
C LYS A 70 26.40 19.41 -14.39
N ASP A 71 26.89 19.30 -15.61
CA ASP A 71 26.09 18.80 -16.74
C ASP A 71 25.80 17.30 -16.61
N GLN A 72 26.78 16.52 -16.14
CA GLN A 72 26.60 15.10 -15.85
C GLN A 72 25.62 14.90 -14.70
N LEU A 73 25.79 15.63 -13.60
CA LEU A 73 24.89 15.57 -12.46
C LEU A 73 23.45 15.91 -12.88
N ASN A 74 23.24 16.97 -13.66
CA ASN A 74 21.92 17.35 -14.14
C ASN A 74 21.28 16.26 -15.00
N SER A 75 22.06 15.63 -15.89
CA SER A 75 21.59 14.51 -16.71
C SER A 75 21.14 13.31 -15.85
N VAL A 76 21.91 12.98 -14.80
CA VAL A 76 21.57 11.89 -13.88
C VAL A 76 20.33 12.23 -13.04
N LEU A 77 20.20 13.46 -12.55
CA LEU A 77 19.02 13.90 -11.81
C LEU A 77 17.76 13.85 -12.68
N GLN A 78 17.85 14.19 -13.97
CA GLN A 78 16.74 14.05 -14.90
C GLN A 78 16.32 12.59 -15.10
N LYS A 79 17.28 11.65 -15.17
CA LYS A 79 17.00 10.20 -15.21
C LYS A 79 16.30 9.73 -13.92
N ILE A 80 16.78 10.17 -12.76
CA ILE A 80 16.14 9.87 -11.46
C ILE A 80 14.69 10.39 -11.43
N ASP A 81 14.46 11.62 -11.89
CA ASP A 81 13.12 12.20 -11.94
C ASP A 81 12.18 11.49 -12.93
N ALA A 82 12.71 11.06 -14.08
CA ALA A 82 11.95 10.26 -15.04
C ALA A 82 11.55 8.92 -14.43
N LEU A 83 12.49 8.22 -13.80
CA LEU A 83 12.25 6.97 -13.09
C LEU A 83 11.21 7.14 -11.98
N LYS A 84 11.34 8.18 -11.16
CA LYS A 84 10.39 8.53 -10.09
C LYS A 84 8.98 8.77 -10.63
N ARG A 85 8.86 9.46 -11.77
CA ARG A 85 7.56 9.71 -12.42
C ARG A 85 6.93 8.43 -12.93
N HIS A 86 7.71 7.57 -13.59
CA HIS A 86 7.23 6.28 -14.09
C HIS A 86 6.80 5.37 -12.93
N LEU A 87 7.66 5.10 -11.94
CA LEU A 87 7.35 4.22 -10.81
C LEU A 87 6.11 4.66 -10.00
N ARG A 88 5.88 5.96 -9.85
CA ARG A 88 4.75 6.48 -9.05
C ARG A 88 3.44 6.64 -9.79
N ARG A 89 3.47 6.79 -11.12
CA ARG A 89 2.29 7.17 -11.91
C ARG A 89 2.18 6.45 -13.25
N GLY A 90 3.30 6.15 -13.90
CA GLY A 90 3.34 5.43 -15.17
C GLY A 90 2.97 3.96 -14.96
N TYR A 91 3.75 3.28 -14.13
CA TYR A 91 3.66 1.84 -13.89
C TYR A 91 2.24 1.37 -13.52
N GLU A 92 1.54 2.11 -12.66
CA GLU A 92 0.18 1.69 -12.26
C GLU A 92 -0.81 1.63 -13.45
N ARG A 93 -0.58 2.44 -14.50
CA ARG A 93 -1.44 2.49 -15.71
C ARG A 93 -1.10 1.42 -16.74
N GLU A 94 0.03 0.76 -16.59
CA GLU A 94 0.49 -0.28 -17.51
C GLU A 94 0.01 -1.68 -17.08
N LEU A 95 -0.43 -1.83 -15.83
CA LEU A 95 -1.01 -3.08 -15.36
C LEU A 95 -2.49 -3.16 -15.70
N VAL A 96 -2.91 -4.29 -16.26
CA VAL A 96 -4.29 -4.52 -16.70
C VAL A 96 -4.97 -5.56 -15.80
N VAL A 97 -6.10 -5.17 -15.23
CA VAL A 97 -7.04 -6.07 -14.55
C VAL A 97 -8.40 -5.92 -15.21
N ASN A 98 -9.04 -7.03 -15.55
CA ASN A 98 -10.36 -7.01 -16.17
C ASN A 98 -11.43 -6.48 -15.20
N ALA A 99 -12.57 -6.03 -15.73
CA ALA A 99 -13.68 -5.49 -14.93
C ALA A 99 -14.25 -6.50 -13.92
N ASP A 100 -14.19 -7.80 -14.24
CA ASP A 100 -14.56 -8.91 -13.36
C ASP A 100 -13.47 -9.27 -12.34
N GLY A 101 -12.37 -8.51 -12.31
CA GLY A 101 -11.22 -8.70 -11.42
C GLY A 101 -10.21 -9.71 -11.93
N THR A 102 -10.50 -10.46 -12.99
CA THR A 102 -9.58 -11.47 -13.50
C THR A 102 -8.33 -10.83 -14.11
N THR A 103 -7.22 -11.57 -14.06
CA THR A 103 -5.98 -11.20 -14.73
C THR A 103 -5.67 -12.25 -15.78
N LYS A 104 -5.01 -11.83 -16.87
CA LYS A 104 -4.59 -12.72 -17.96
C LYS A 104 -3.09 -12.55 -18.17
N HIS A 105 -2.50 -13.52 -18.87
CA HIS A 105 -1.13 -13.40 -19.33
C HIS A 105 -0.93 -12.10 -20.13
N ASP A 106 0.20 -11.45 -19.88
CA ASP A 106 0.72 -10.37 -20.71
C ASP A 106 2.04 -10.81 -21.32
N SER A 107 2.24 -10.56 -22.62
CA SER A 107 3.49 -10.87 -23.30
C SER A 107 4.72 -10.19 -22.66
N CYS A 108 4.50 -9.06 -21.97
CA CYS A 108 5.51 -8.31 -21.26
C CYS A 108 5.64 -8.82 -19.82
N ILE A 109 6.83 -9.30 -19.47
CA ILE A 109 7.10 -9.87 -18.14
C ILE A 109 6.83 -8.87 -17.00
N SER A 110 7.11 -7.59 -17.22
CA SER A 110 6.93 -6.51 -16.23
C SER A 110 5.46 -6.16 -15.98
N HIS A 111 4.56 -6.53 -16.91
CA HIS A 111 3.13 -6.21 -16.87
C HIS A 111 2.25 -7.44 -16.59
N CYS A 112 2.81 -8.64 -16.65
CA CYS A 112 2.08 -9.88 -16.40
C CYS A 112 1.78 -10.08 -14.91
N LEU A 113 0.59 -9.69 -14.47
CA LEU A 113 0.12 -9.91 -13.10
C LEU A 113 0.12 -11.39 -12.68
N PRO A 114 -0.34 -12.35 -13.51
CA PRO A 114 -0.23 -13.77 -13.15
C PRO A 114 1.22 -14.20 -12.89
N TYR A 115 2.20 -13.67 -13.64
CA TYR A 115 3.61 -13.96 -13.42
C TYR A 115 4.09 -13.37 -12.09
N ALA A 116 3.75 -12.11 -11.80
CA ALA A 116 4.08 -11.46 -10.53
C ALA A 116 3.52 -12.22 -9.30
N PHE A 117 2.43 -12.96 -9.46
CA PHE A 117 1.84 -13.81 -8.42
C PHE A 117 2.29 -15.28 -8.46
N GLY A 118 3.22 -15.65 -9.35
CA GLY A 118 3.74 -17.02 -9.47
C GLY A 118 2.79 -18.02 -10.14
N ASN A 119 1.77 -17.54 -10.87
CA ASN A 119 0.71 -18.35 -11.48
C ASN A 119 0.79 -18.42 -13.02
N CYS A 120 1.78 -17.79 -13.65
CA CYS A 120 1.94 -17.80 -15.12
C CYS A 120 2.99 -18.82 -15.55
N LEU A 121 2.61 -19.73 -16.46
CA LEU A 121 3.51 -20.69 -17.09
C LEU A 121 3.82 -20.36 -18.57
N GLU A 122 3.20 -19.31 -19.10
CA GLU A 122 3.39 -18.86 -20.48
C GLU A 122 4.71 -18.08 -20.66
N ASN A 123 5.22 -18.08 -21.90
CA ASN A 123 6.45 -17.37 -22.26
C ASN A 123 6.20 -15.85 -22.39
N HIS A 124 7.14 -15.05 -21.89
CA HIS A 124 7.09 -13.59 -21.98
C HIS A 124 8.11 -13.11 -23.02
N ASN A 125 7.62 -12.73 -24.20
CA ASN A 125 8.46 -12.44 -25.36
C ASN A 125 8.70 -10.94 -25.59
N SER A 126 8.12 -10.07 -24.77
CA SER A 126 8.29 -8.62 -24.88
C SER A 126 8.81 -8.00 -23.58
N ARG A 127 9.39 -6.81 -23.72
CA ARG A 127 9.87 -5.99 -22.60
C ARG A 127 9.34 -4.57 -22.75
N CYS A 128 9.01 -3.95 -21.63
CA CYS A 128 8.55 -2.57 -21.60
C CYS A 128 9.76 -1.65 -21.48
N SER A 129 9.95 -0.75 -22.44
CA SER A 129 11.07 0.20 -22.44
C SER A 129 11.07 1.11 -21.21
N GLU A 130 9.89 1.52 -20.72
CA GLU A 130 9.79 2.34 -19.52
C GLU A 130 10.14 1.56 -18.24
N CYS A 131 9.76 0.28 -18.16
CA CYS A 131 10.16 -0.58 -17.05
C CYS A 131 11.65 -0.94 -17.10
N ASP A 132 12.21 -1.12 -18.30
CA ASP A 132 13.62 -1.46 -18.49
C ASP A 132 14.55 -0.31 -18.07
N GLN A 133 14.11 0.95 -18.20
CA GLN A 133 14.84 2.11 -17.69
C GLN A 133 15.21 1.99 -16.20
N PHE A 134 14.43 1.24 -15.40
CA PHE A 134 14.81 0.95 -14.01
C PHE A 134 16.13 0.17 -13.95
N PHE A 135 16.22 -0.95 -14.65
CA PHE A 135 17.41 -1.82 -14.62
C PHE A 135 18.61 -1.13 -15.28
N GLU A 136 18.39 -0.50 -16.44
CA GLU A 136 19.40 0.26 -17.17
C GLU A 136 19.98 1.39 -16.32
N PHE A 137 19.15 2.07 -15.51
CA PHE A 137 19.63 3.13 -14.62
C PHE A 137 20.57 2.59 -13.54
N PHE A 138 20.24 1.47 -12.90
CA PHE A 138 21.11 0.88 -11.88
C PHE A 138 22.41 0.36 -12.48
N GLU A 139 22.35 -0.34 -13.62
CA GLU A 139 23.55 -0.77 -14.37
C GLU A 139 24.43 0.43 -14.75
N PHE A 140 23.84 1.51 -15.24
CA PHE A 140 24.54 2.77 -15.51
C PHE A 140 25.22 3.31 -14.25
N MET A 141 24.52 3.37 -13.11
CA MET A 141 25.09 3.89 -11.86
C MET A 141 26.29 3.06 -11.39
N HIS A 142 26.27 1.74 -11.53
CA HIS A 142 27.40 0.86 -11.16
C HIS A 142 28.70 1.19 -11.89
N LEU A 143 28.64 1.81 -13.07
CA LEU A 143 29.83 2.20 -13.82
C LEU A 143 30.58 3.39 -13.20
N TYR A 144 29.92 4.18 -12.34
CA TYR A 144 30.46 5.44 -11.83
C TYR A 144 30.59 5.50 -10.31
N ILE A 145 29.76 4.75 -9.57
CA ILE A 145 29.81 4.80 -8.10
C ILE A 145 31.10 4.21 -7.55
N LYS A 146 31.50 4.69 -6.37
CA LYS A 146 32.65 4.17 -5.63
C LYS A 146 32.27 2.93 -4.84
N GLU A 147 33.28 2.15 -4.46
CA GLU A 147 33.10 0.88 -3.73
C GLU A 147 32.30 1.05 -2.42
N ASP A 148 32.51 2.15 -1.70
CA ASP A 148 31.80 2.50 -0.46
C ASP A 148 30.31 2.82 -0.67
N GLN A 149 29.87 3.08 -1.90
CA GLN A 149 28.48 3.40 -2.25
C GLN A 149 27.70 2.20 -2.80
N ILE A 150 28.36 1.09 -3.14
CA ILE A 150 27.74 -0.08 -3.79
C ILE A 150 26.62 -0.66 -2.93
N ALA A 151 26.88 -0.87 -1.63
CA ALA A 151 25.89 -1.45 -0.73
C ALA A 151 24.63 -0.58 -0.63
N THR A 152 24.78 0.75 -0.52
CA THR A 152 23.65 1.69 -0.46
C THR A 152 22.87 1.72 -1.77
N LEU A 153 23.54 1.61 -2.93
CA LEU A 153 22.87 1.56 -4.23
C LEU A 153 22.03 0.29 -4.37
N GLU A 154 22.56 -0.88 -3.98
CA GLU A 154 21.81 -2.16 -4.02
C GLU A 154 20.64 -2.16 -3.04
N GLU A 155 20.81 -1.69 -1.81
CA GLU A 155 19.71 -1.54 -0.86
C GLU A 155 18.61 -0.63 -1.43
N THR A 156 19.00 0.47 -2.06
CA THR A 156 18.08 1.41 -2.72
C THR A 156 17.32 0.74 -3.86
N LYS A 157 17.98 -0.11 -4.64
CA LYS A 157 17.37 -0.90 -5.73
C LYS A 157 16.35 -1.89 -5.18
N GLU A 158 16.72 -2.66 -4.16
CA GLU A 158 15.84 -3.64 -3.51
C GLU A 158 14.59 -2.95 -2.93
N HIS A 159 14.78 -1.80 -2.29
CA HIS A 159 13.68 -1.00 -1.78
C HIS A 159 12.72 -0.57 -2.89
N LEU A 160 13.22 -0.05 -4.01
CA LEU A 160 12.36 0.33 -5.13
C LEU A 160 11.69 -0.88 -5.80
N GLN A 161 12.33 -2.04 -5.85
CA GLN A 161 11.70 -3.29 -6.31
C GLN A 161 10.56 -3.72 -5.39
N TYR A 162 10.76 -3.61 -4.06
CA TYR A 162 9.70 -3.86 -3.10
C TYR A 162 8.53 -2.87 -3.26
N TYR A 163 8.83 -1.60 -3.56
CA TYR A 163 7.81 -0.59 -3.87
C TYR A 163 7.01 -0.92 -5.14
N LEU A 164 7.66 -1.45 -6.19
CA LEU A 164 6.99 -1.93 -7.40
C LEU A 164 6.06 -3.11 -7.08
N ALA A 165 6.55 -4.11 -6.36
CA ALA A 165 5.73 -5.26 -5.93
C ALA A 165 4.52 -4.83 -5.09
N HIS A 166 4.71 -3.86 -4.18
CA HIS A 166 3.63 -3.27 -3.41
C HIS A 166 2.60 -2.55 -4.30
N SER A 167 3.06 -1.75 -5.26
CA SER A 167 2.19 -1.07 -6.23
C SER A 167 1.37 -2.06 -7.05
N THR A 168 2.01 -3.12 -7.55
CA THR A 168 1.37 -4.23 -8.29
C THR A 168 0.24 -4.87 -7.49
N ARG A 169 0.53 -5.25 -6.24
CA ARG A 169 -0.46 -5.84 -5.33
C ARG A 169 -1.62 -4.89 -5.08
N LYS A 170 -1.34 -3.61 -4.81
CA LYS A 170 -2.35 -2.58 -4.54
C LYS A 170 -3.32 -2.40 -5.72
N ILE A 171 -2.82 -2.35 -6.95
CA ILE A 171 -3.67 -2.22 -8.15
C ILE A 171 -4.58 -3.43 -8.31
N TYR A 172 -4.02 -4.63 -8.16
CA TYR A 172 -4.77 -5.87 -8.22
C TYR A 172 -5.88 -5.90 -7.14
N LEU A 173 -5.55 -5.60 -5.88
CA LEU A 173 -6.51 -5.61 -4.77
C LEU A 173 -7.61 -4.55 -4.93
N ASN A 174 -7.27 -3.34 -5.39
CA ASN A 174 -8.27 -2.31 -5.68
C ASN A 174 -9.24 -2.72 -6.79
N SER A 175 -8.73 -3.40 -7.83
CA SER A 175 -9.57 -3.88 -8.93
C SER A 175 -10.44 -5.06 -8.49
N GLN A 176 -9.88 -5.96 -7.69
CA GLN A 176 -10.59 -7.06 -7.04
C GLN A 176 -11.72 -6.57 -6.13
N PHE A 177 -11.49 -5.50 -5.36
CA PHE A 177 -12.52 -4.86 -4.54
C PHE A 177 -13.68 -4.36 -5.41
N LYS A 178 -13.38 -3.61 -6.49
CA LYS A 178 -14.40 -3.10 -7.42
C LYS A 178 -15.19 -4.22 -8.08
N ALA A 179 -14.52 -5.28 -8.53
CA ALA A 179 -15.15 -6.43 -9.15
C ALA A 179 -16.09 -7.16 -8.19
N THR A 180 -15.63 -7.42 -6.95
CA THR A 180 -16.45 -8.05 -5.91
C THR A 180 -17.65 -7.19 -5.52
N LEU A 181 -17.49 -5.87 -5.48
CA LEU A 181 -18.59 -4.95 -5.22
C LEU A 181 -19.61 -4.96 -6.36
N ALA A 182 -19.15 -5.00 -7.62
CA ALA A 182 -20.02 -5.07 -8.80
C ALA A 182 -20.77 -6.41 -8.92
N SER A 183 -20.19 -7.51 -8.41
CA SER A 183 -20.80 -8.85 -8.45
C SER A 183 -21.72 -9.16 -7.26
N LEU A 184 -22.03 -8.18 -6.41
CA LEU A 184 -22.84 -8.38 -5.22
C LEU A 184 -24.32 -8.56 -5.59
N ASP A 185 -24.94 -9.64 -5.13
CA ASP A 185 -26.38 -9.90 -5.26
C ASP A 185 -27.16 -9.43 -4.01
N GLU A 186 -28.47 -9.68 -3.97
CA GLU A 186 -29.36 -9.21 -2.88
C GLU A 186 -29.12 -9.96 -1.55
N ASP A 187 -28.53 -11.16 -1.64
CA ASP A 187 -28.20 -12.03 -0.50
C ASP A 187 -26.76 -11.85 0.00
N GLY A 188 -25.90 -11.28 -0.84
CA GLY A 188 -24.49 -11.04 -0.57
C GLY A 188 -24.21 -9.78 0.24
N ALA A 189 -23.15 -9.82 1.04
CA ALA A 189 -22.59 -8.64 1.72
C ALA A 189 -21.07 -8.62 1.61
N LEU A 190 -20.50 -7.43 1.41
CA LEU A 190 -19.05 -7.20 1.44
C LEU A 190 -18.69 -6.41 2.69
N PHE A 191 -17.73 -6.94 3.46
CA PHE A 191 -17.23 -6.30 4.66
C PHE A 191 -15.82 -5.77 4.41
N VAL A 192 -15.62 -4.47 4.56
CA VAL A 192 -14.30 -3.82 4.59
C VAL A 192 -14.03 -3.44 6.04
N ALA A 193 -13.12 -4.16 6.68
CA ALA A 193 -12.64 -3.79 8.00
C ALA A 193 -11.37 -2.95 7.84
N ASP A 194 -11.42 -1.70 8.29
CA ASP A 194 -10.25 -0.82 8.37
C ASP A 194 -10.05 -0.31 9.79
N TYR A 195 -8.82 0.06 10.10
CA TYR A 195 -8.46 0.70 11.34
C TYR A 195 -8.73 2.20 11.19
N LYS A 196 -9.81 2.70 11.79
CA LYS A 196 -9.94 4.15 11.97
C LYS A 196 -8.79 4.64 12.85
N ILE A 197 -8.37 5.85 12.51
CA ILE A 197 -7.47 6.76 13.24
C ILE A 197 -7.27 6.35 14.70
N ARG A 198 -6.01 6.26 15.14
CA ARG A 198 -5.72 6.17 16.56
C ARG A 198 -6.21 7.45 17.24
N ILE A 199 -7.02 7.36 18.29
CA ILE A 199 -7.36 8.57 19.06
C ILE A 199 -6.13 8.93 19.88
N LEU A 200 -5.46 10.01 19.45
CA LEU A 200 -4.24 10.54 20.05
C LEU A 200 -4.56 11.74 20.95
N PRO A 201 -3.81 11.96 22.05
CA PRO A 201 -3.96 13.16 22.86
C PRO A 201 -3.44 14.40 22.12
N ARG A 202 -4.38 15.26 21.66
CA ARG A 202 -4.32 16.71 21.36
C ARG A 202 -2.96 17.35 21.00
N SER A 203 -2.14 16.73 20.15
CA SER A 203 -1.09 17.43 19.42
C SER A 203 -1.62 17.79 18.03
N ALA A 204 -1.44 19.02 17.57
CA ALA A 204 -1.98 19.50 16.30
C ALA A 204 -1.10 19.16 15.07
N ARG A 205 0.09 18.60 15.28
CA ARG A 205 1.04 18.22 14.21
C ARG A 205 1.78 16.95 14.60
N GLU A 206 1.74 15.96 13.73
CA GLU A 206 2.52 14.72 13.80
C GLU A 206 3.03 14.38 12.40
N THR A 207 4.23 13.80 12.34
CA THR A 207 4.77 13.18 11.13
C THR A 207 4.09 11.83 10.87
N LYS A 208 4.13 11.37 9.61
CA LYS A 208 3.58 10.05 9.24
C LYS A 208 4.18 8.92 10.09
N ALA A 209 5.48 8.96 10.37
CA ALA A 209 6.14 7.97 11.22
C ALA A 209 5.64 8.00 12.67
N GLU A 210 5.41 9.18 13.25
CA GLU A 210 4.85 9.33 14.60
C GLU A 210 3.41 8.82 14.68
N PHE A 211 2.61 9.07 13.63
CA PHE A 211 1.24 8.53 13.51
C PHE A 211 1.23 6.99 13.57
N PHE A 212 2.21 6.33 12.95
CA PHE A 212 2.36 4.87 13.01
C PHE A 212 3.13 4.36 14.24
N GLY A 213 3.78 5.25 15.01
CA GLY A 213 4.66 4.98 16.17
C GLY A 213 3.99 4.44 17.45
N LYS A 214 2.76 3.92 17.36
CA LYS A 214 2.09 3.06 18.37
C LYS A 214 1.50 3.68 19.66
N ARG A 215 1.25 4.98 19.79
CA ARG A 215 0.68 5.56 21.05
C ARG A 215 -0.76 6.11 20.94
N GLY A 216 -1.80 5.28 20.94
CA GLY A 216 -3.21 5.75 20.94
C GLY A 216 -4.27 4.63 20.98
N TRP A 217 -5.56 4.98 21.08
CA TRP A 217 -6.68 4.01 21.05
C TRP A 217 -6.93 3.53 19.62
N THR A 218 -7.05 2.23 19.40
CA THR A 218 -7.36 1.70 18.06
C THR A 218 -8.88 1.64 17.88
N LEU A 219 -9.39 2.43 16.95
CA LEU A 219 -10.77 2.32 16.47
C LEU A 219 -10.78 1.43 15.23
N TYR A 220 -11.74 0.54 15.14
CA TYR A 220 -12.00 -0.33 14.01
C TYR A 220 -13.30 0.13 13.40
N THR A 221 -13.34 0.26 12.08
CA THR A 221 -14.58 0.48 11.37
C THR A 221 -14.76 -0.64 10.39
N ILE A 222 -15.91 -1.28 10.47
CA ILE A 222 -16.34 -2.24 9.47
C ILE A 222 -17.37 -1.51 8.62
N LEU A 223 -17.04 -1.31 7.35
CA LEU A 223 -18.01 -0.91 6.35
C LEU A 223 -18.64 -2.17 5.78
N MET A 224 -19.95 -2.29 5.91
CA MET A 224 -20.75 -3.34 5.29
C MET A 224 -21.44 -2.75 4.07
N PHE A 225 -21.20 -3.34 2.91
CA PHE A 225 -21.87 -3.03 1.65
C PHE A 225 -22.86 -4.15 1.35
N ARG A 226 -24.11 -3.79 1.06
CA ARG A 226 -25.16 -4.70 0.61
C ARG A 226 -25.89 -4.08 -0.57
N LYS A 227 -26.39 -4.90 -1.49
CA LYS A 227 -27.33 -4.42 -2.51
C LYS A 227 -28.71 -4.29 -1.88
N LYS A 228 -29.38 -3.16 -2.11
CA LYS A 228 -30.75 -2.97 -1.64
C LYS A 228 -31.70 -3.71 -2.60
N GLU A 229 -32.68 -4.43 -2.06
CA GLU A 229 -33.68 -5.14 -2.86
C GLU A 229 -34.31 -4.23 -3.91
N ASN A 230 -34.35 -4.70 -5.15
CA ASN A 230 -34.94 -3.98 -6.28
C ASN A 230 -34.35 -2.58 -6.53
N CYS A 231 -33.10 -2.33 -6.13
CA CYS A 231 -32.43 -1.05 -6.29
C CYS A 231 -30.98 -1.24 -6.76
N GLU A 232 -30.52 -0.36 -7.66
CA GLU A 232 -29.10 -0.34 -8.07
C GLU A 232 -28.20 0.33 -7.02
N GLU A 233 -28.78 1.01 -6.03
CA GLU A 233 -28.02 1.65 -4.96
C GLU A 233 -27.52 0.64 -3.92
N LEU A 234 -26.29 0.86 -3.46
CA LEU A 234 -25.69 0.12 -2.37
C LEU A 234 -26.14 0.68 -1.03
N GLU A 235 -26.62 -0.19 -0.16
CA GLU A 235 -26.75 0.11 1.26
C GLU A 235 -25.37 -0.03 1.91
N ILE A 236 -24.88 1.07 2.49
CA ILE A 236 -23.60 1.10 3.20
C ILE A 236 -23.86 1.37 4.68
N ARG A 237 -23.44 0.45 5.55
CA ARG A 237 -23.50 0.63 7.00
C ARG A 237 -22.10 0.63 7.59
N ALA A 238 -21.85 1.56 8.51
CA ALA A 238 -20.59 1.62 9.26
C ALA A 238 -20.81 1.11 10.69
N TYR A 239 -19.96 0.17 11.10
CA TYR A 239 -19.94 -0.38 12.45
C TYR A 239 -18.60 -0.05 13.10
N ASP A 240 -18.62 0.91 14.01
CA ASP A 240 -17.44 1.31 14.76
C ASP A 240 -17.28 0.43 16.02
N HIS A 241 -16.10 -0.17 16.16
CA HIS A 241 -15.70 -0.96 17.32
C HIS A 241 -14.41 -0.39 17.88
N TRP A 242 -14.27 -0.33 19.20
CA TRP A 242 -13.04 0.14 19.83
C TRP A 242 -12.36 -1.02 20.57
N SER A 243 -11.03 -0.96 20.66
CA SER A 243 -10.25 -1.95 21.39
C SER A 243 -9.23 -1.31 22.31
N THR A 244 -9.06 -1.91 23.49
CA THR A 244 -8.04 -1.55 24.47
C THR A 244 -6.67 -2.15 24.15
N ASP A 245 -6.57 -2.98 23.10
CA ASP A 245 -5.31 -3.59 22.69
C ASP A 245 -4.30 -2.54 22.22
N THR A 246 -3.27 -2.31 23.03
CA THR A 246 -2.08 -1.54 22.70
C THR A 246 -1.00 -2.48 22.15
N LYS A 247 -1.05 -2.82 20.86
CA LYS A 247 0.08 -3.43 20.15
C LYS A 247 0.49 -2.62 18.92
#